data_AF-A0A7W2IZT6-F1
#
_entry.id   AF-A0A7W2IZT6-F1
#
_cell.length_a   1.000
_cell.length_b   1.000
_cell.length_c   1.000
_cell.angle_alpha   90.00
_cell.angle_beta   90.00
_cell.angle_gamma   90.00
#
_symmetry.space_group_name_H-M   'P 1'
#
loop_
_entity.id
_entity.type
_entity.pdbx_description
1 polymer ?
#
loop_
_entity_poly.entity_id
_entity_poly.type
_entity_poly.pdbx_seq_one_letter_code
_entity_poly.pdbx_strand_id
1 'polypeptide(L)'
;MKKRLNELDILRGIAFILVVIQHTLGGYSYSKKISISNKIISRFVYVVAQPAVPIFLVLTGMCLTYVYFKKLNTRSFYIKKLKYLVMPYICLSFLNIWLLDKSKLQIL
;
A
#
# COMPACT_ATOMS: atom_id res chain seq x y z
N MET A 1 27.56 1.10 5.11
CA MET A 1 26.21 0.67 4.66
C MET A 1 26.12 -0.83 4.89
N LYS A 2 25.13 -1.35 5.63
CA LYS A 2 24.98 -2.80 5.81
C LYS A 2 24.68 -3.45 4.45
N LYS A 3 25.16 -4.68 4.22
CA LYS A 3 24.92 -5.45 3.00
C LYS A 3 23.40 -5.61 2.80
N ARG A 4 22.87 -5.13 1.67
CA ARG A 4 21.46 -5.31 1.31
C ARG A 4 21.16 -6.81 1.20
N LEU A 5 20.06 -7.23 1.80
CA LEU A 5 19.58 -8.60 1.72
C LEU A 5 18.67 -8.72 0.51
N ASN A 6 19.23 -9.21 -0.61
CA ASN A 6 18.49 -9.35 -1.87
C ASN A 6 17.26 -10.24 -1.72
N GLU A 7 17.32 -11.27 -0.86
CA GLU A 7 16.19 -12.15 -0.55
C GLU A 7 14.99 -11.39 0.02
N LEU A 8 15.22 -10.47 0.96
CA LEU A 8 14.15 -9.64 1.54
C LEU A 8 13.53 -8.69 0.51
N ASP A 9 14.35 -8.16 -0.41
CA ASP A 9 13.86 -7.30 -1.48
C ASP A 9 12.97 -8.09 -2.46
N ILE A 10 13.34 -9.34 -2.79
CA ILE A 10 12.52 -10.25 -3.63
C ILE A 10 11.22 -10.62 -2.93
N LEU A 11 11.29 -11.05 -1.67
CA LEU A 11 10.11 -11.39 -0.85
C LEU A 11 9.14 -10.20 -0.73
N ARG A 12 9.66 -8.98 -0.55
CA ARG A 12 8.83 -7.77 -0.51
C ARG A 12 8.15 -7.50 -1.86
N GLY A 13 8.85 -7.77 -2.97
CA GLY A 13 8.28 -7.67 -4.32
C GLY A 13 7.11 -8.64 -4.53
N ILE A 14 7.27 -9.91 -4.12
CA ILE A 14 6.20 -10.91 -4.18
C ILE A 14 5.01 -10.49 -3.30
N ALA A 15 5.28 -10.04 -2.07
CA ALA A 15 4.23 -9.56 -1.16
C ALA A 15 3.48 -8.37 -1.76
N PHE A 16 4.16 -7.46 -2.46
CA PHE A 16 3.52 -6.32 -3.14
C PHE A 16 2.58 -6.78 -4.26
N ILE A 17 2.97 -7.79 -5.06
CA ILE A 17 2.11 -8.36 -6.11
C ILE A 17 0.85 -8.96 -5.48
N LEU A 18 0.99 -9.72 -4.39
CA LEU A 18 -0.16 -10.29 -3.69
C LEU A 18 -1.10 -9.19 -3.14
N VAL A 19 -0.58 -8.07 -2.64
CA VAL A 19 -1.39 -6.92 -2.22
C VAL A 19 -2.18 -6.34 -3.40
N VAL A 20 -1.56 -6.18 -4.57
CA VAL A 20 -2.24 -5.69 -5.78
C VAL A 20 -3.36 -6.66 -6.20
N ILE A 21 -3.09 -7.97 -6.18
CA ILE A 21 -4.10 -9.01 -6.46
C ILE A 21 -5.27 -8.94 -5.47
N GLN A 22 -4.97 -8.75 -4.18
CA GLN A 22 -5.99 -8.62 -3.14
C GLN A 22 -6.91 -7.41 -3.40
N HIS A 23 -6.37 -6.26 -3.83
CA HIS A 23 -7.16 -5.07 -4.10
C HIS A 23 -7.97 -5.14 -5.41
N THR A 24 -7.43 -5.77 -6.45
CA THR A 24 -8.15 -5.93 -7.72
C THR A 24 -9.25 -6.99 -7.62
N LEU A 25 -8.96 -8.14 -7.01
CA LEU A 25 -9.91 -9.23 -6.85
C LEU A 25 -10.88 -9.03 -5.69
N GLY A 26 -10.52 -8.21 -4.69
CA GLY A 26 -11.39 -7.85 -3.58
C GLY A 26 -12.67 -7.16 -4.06
N GLY A 27 -12.58 -6.20 -4.98
CA GLY A 27 -13.77 -5.58 -5.57
C GLY A 27 -14.51 -6.50 -6.54
N TYR A 28 -13.77 -7.23 -7.37
CA TYR A 28 -14.34 -8.12 -8.38
C TYR A 28 -15.13 -9.27 -7.76
N SER A 29 -14.60 -9.95 -6.74
CA SER A 29 -15.20 -11.17 -6.17
C SER A 29 -16.55 -10.93 -5.46
N TYR A 30 -16.87 -9.69 -5.08
CA TYR A 30 -18.15 -9.33 -4.45
C TYR A 30 -19.20 -8.82 -5.45
N SER A 31 -18.86 -8.69 -6.73
CA SER A 31 -19.82 -8.25 -7.75
C SER A 31 -20.92 -9.29 -8.00
N LYS A 32 -22.19 -8.84 -8.01
CA LYS A 32 -23.39 -9.71 -8.20
C LYS A 32 -23.52 -10.28 -9.62
N LYS A 33 -22.76 -9.80 -10.61
CA LYS A 33 -22.91 -10.15 -12.03
C LYS A 33 -21.92 -11.21 -12.55
N ILE A 34 -21.27 -11.97 -11.66
CA ILE A 34 -20.22 -12.93 -12.03
C ILE A 34 -20.76 -14.37 -12.08
N SER A 35 -20.36 -15.12 -13.11
CA SER A 35 -20.61 -16.56 -13.24
C SER A 35 -20.04 -17.34 -12.05
N ILE A 36 -20.75 -18.38 -11.59
CA ILE A 36 -20.38 -19.18 -10.40
C ILE A 36 -18.94 -19.69 -10.47
N SER A 37 -18.48 -20.14 -11.64
CA SER A 37 -17.13 -20.68 -11.84
C SER A 37 -16.06 -19.61 -11.61
N ASN A 38 -16.24 -18.44 -12.25
CA ASN A 38 -15.32 -17.31 -12.11
C ASN A 38 -15.28 -16.78 -10.67
N LYS A 39 -16.40 -16.85 -9.95
CA LYS A 39 -16.48 -16.46 -8.53
C LYS A 39 -15.68 -17.38 -7.62
N ILE A 40 -15.68 -18.68 -7.88
CA ILE A 40 -14.92 -19.66 -7.09
C ILE A 40 -13.42 -19.42 -7.28
N ILE A 41 -12.98 -19.28 -8.53
CA ILE A 41 -11.57 -19.03 -8.87
C ILE A 41 -11.10 -17.70 -8.29
N SER A 42 -11.85 -16.62 -8.46
CA SER A 42 -11.46 -15.30 -7.92
C SER A 42 -11.41 -15.30 -6.40
N ARG A 43 -12.35 -15.99 -5.73
CA ARG A 43 -12.37 -16.11 -4.28
C ARG A 43 -11.22 -16.96 -3.76
N PHE A 44 -10.85 -18.04 -4.45
CA PHE A 44 -9.69 -18.85 -4.09
C PHE A 44 -8.40 -18.02 -4.13
N VAL A 45 -8.16 -17.30 -5.24
CA VAL A 45 -7.00 -16.42 -5.38
C VAL A 45 -7.01 -15.31 -4.34
N TYR A 46 -8.19 -14.74 -4.03
CA TYR A 46 -8.34 -13.73 -2.99
C TYR A 46 -7.97 -14.26 -1.60
N VAL A 47 -8.38 -15.48 -1.22
CA VAL A 47 -8.04 -16.09 0.07
C VAL A 47 -6.53 -16.29 0.20
N VAL A 48 -5.87 -16.74 -0.87
CA VAL A 48 -4.40 -16.87 -0.90
C VAL A 48 -3.71 -15.52 -0.77
N ALA A 49 -4.28 -14.46 -1.36
CA ALA A 49 -3.75 -13.11 -1.30
C ALA A 49 -4.14 -12.35 -0.03
N GLN A 50 -5.11 -12.82 0.76
CA GLN A 50 -5.60 -12.16 1.97
C GLN A 50 -4.50 -11.83 3.01
N PRO A 51 -3.48 -12.67 3.27
CA PRO A 51 -2.38 -12.34 4.18
C PRO A 51 -1.30 -11.45 3.55
N ALA A 52 -1.47 -10.92 2.35
CA ALA A 52 -0.43 -10.15 1.67
C ALA A 52 -0.01 -8.89 2.44
N VAL A 53 -0.98 -8.16 3.01
CA VAL A 53 -0.75 -6.94 3.78
C VAL A 53 0.11 -7.19 5.03
N PRO A 54 -0.22 -8.14 5.94
CA PRO A 54 0.61 -8.42 7.10
C PRO A 54 2.01 -8.92 6.72
N ILE A 55 2.14 -9.77 5.68
CA ILE A 55 3.45 -10.23 5.19
C ILE A 55 4.30 -9.05 4.71
N PHE A 56 3.72 -8.17 3.90
CA PHE A 56 4.40 -6.98 3.40
C PHE A 56 4.86 -6.05 4.53
N LEU A 57 4.02 -5.86 5.55
CA LEU A 57 4.33 -5.03 6.72
C LEU A 57 5.50 -5.62 7.52
N VAL A 58 5.51 -6.92 7.77
CA VAL A 58 6.59 -7.61 8.50
C VAL A 58 7.91 -7.53 7.73
N LEU A 59 7.92 -7.83 6.42
CA LEU A 59 9.12 -7.77 5.59
C LEU A 59 9.71 -6.35 5.53
N THR A 60 8.84 -5.34 5.41
CA THR A 60 9.26 -3.94 5.39
C THR A 60 9.83 -3.51 6.74
N GLY A 61 9.20 -3.92 7.85
CA GLY A 61 9.68 -3.66 9.21
C GLY A 61 11.02 -4.34 9.47
N MET A 62 11.20 -5.59 9.03
CA MET A 62 12.44 -6.34 9.14
C MET A 62 13.59 -5.68 8.36
N CYS A 63 13.32 -5.28 7.11
CA CYS A 63 14.29 -4.55 6.27
C CYS A 63 14.71 -3.22 6.94
N LEU A 64 13.74 -2.46 7.47
CA LEU A 64 14.00 -1.20 8.15
C LEU A 64 14.83 -1.41 9.42
N THR A 65 14.47 -2.40 10.23
CA THR A 65 15.18 -2.74 11.46
C THR A 65 16.60 -3.15 11.14
N TYR A 66 16.81 -3.98 10.12
CA TYR A 66 18.13 -4.44 9.70
C TYR A 66 19.05 -3.27 9.30
N VAL A 67 18.53 -2.30 8.52
CA VAL A 67 19.29 -1.13 8.05
C VAL A 67 19.59 -0.15 9.19
N TYR A 68 18.60 0.14 10.03
CA TYR A 68 18.70 1.24 11.00
C TYR A 68 19.12 0.80 12.41
N PHE A 69 19.20 -0.50 12.71
CA PHE A 69 19.45 -1.08 14.05
C PHE A 69 20.50 -0.34 14.90
N LYS A 70 21.59 0.15 14.28
CA LYS A 70 22.76 0.72 14.99
C LYS A 70 22.72 2.25 15.14
N LYS A 71 21.84 2.96 14.43
CA LYS A 71 21.76 4.44 14.42
C LYS A 71 20.30 4.93 14.41
N LEU A 72 19.46 4.40 15.29
CA LEU A 72 18.07 4.85 15.43
C LEU A 72 18.01 6.17 16.19
N ASN A 73 18.22 7.29 15.49
CA ASN A 73 17.75 8.58 15.99
C ASN A 73 16.25 8.70 15.67
N THR A 74 15.43 7.99 16.46
CA THR A 74 13.98 7.76 16.24
C THR A 74 13.21 9.05 15.97
N ARG A 75 13.48 10.13 16.73
CA ARG A 75 12.84 11.44 16.52
C ARG A 75 13.09 12.01 15.12
N SER A 76 14.35 12.05 14.69
CA SER A 76 14.69 12.63 13.37
C SER A 76 14.10 11.78 12.23
N PHE A 77 14.04 10.46 12.40
CA PHE A 77 13.46 9.55 11.42
C PHE A 77 11.96 9.80 11.23
N TYR A 78 11.19 9.86 12.32
CA TYR A 78 9.75 10.12 12.25
C TYR A 78 9.42 11.51 11.72
N ILE A 79 10.16 12.56 12.13
CA ILE A 79 9.93 13.93 11.64
C ILE A 79 10.16 14.04 10.13
N LYS A 80 11.25 13.44 9.63
CA LYS A 80 11.51 13.42 8.17
C LYS A 80 10.41 12.67 7.44
N LYS A 81 10.04 11.48 7.92
CA LYS A 81 9.01 10.66 7.27
C LYS A 81 7.65 11.36 7.27
N LEU A 82 7.27 12.00 8.38
CA LEU A 82 6.05 12.78 8.49
C LEU A 82 6.05 13.97 7.52
N LYS A 83 7.15 14.74 7.45
CA LYS A 83 7.26 15.85 6.50
C LYS A 83 7.10 15.38 5.05
N TYR A 84 7.76 14.29 4.67
CA TYR A 84 7.67 13.75 3.31
C TYR A 84 6.32 13.09 2.98
N LEU A 85 5.59 12.54 3.95
CA LEU A 85 4.28 11.92 3.74
C LEU A 85 3.13 12.93 3.80
N VAL A 86 3.16 13.81 4.81
CA VAL A 86 2.06 14.74 5.11
C VAL A 86 2.05 15.92 4.13
N MET A 87 3.21 16.44 3.76
CA MET A 87 3.31 17.58 2.85
C MET A 87 2.63 17.32 1.49
N PRO A 88 2.92 16.22 0.75
CA PRO A 88 2.21 15.94 -0.49
C PRO A 88 0.72 15.67 -0.26
N TYR A 89 0.34 15.01 0.84
CA TYR A 89 -1.05 14.73 1.14
C TYR A 89 -1.86 16.01 1.39
N ILE A 90 -1.30 16.96 2.12
CA ILE A 90 -1.89 18.27 2.36
C ILE A 90 -2.00 19.05 1.05
N CYS A 91 -0.94 19.08 0.23
CA CYS A 91 -0.98 19.75 -1.07
C CYS A 91 -2.07 19.18 -1.98
N LEU A 92 -2.19 17.85 -2.08
CA LEU A 92 -3.26 17.22 -2.86
C LEU A 92 -4.64 17.46 -2.25
N SER A 93 -4.77 17.49 -0.92
CA SER A 93 -6.05 17.79 -0.27
C SER A 93 -6.53 19.20 -0.57
N PHE A 94 -5.63 20.20 -0.48
CA PHE A 94 -5.93 21.57 -0.87
C PHE A 94 -6.25 21.70 -2.36
N LEU A 95 -5.47 21.04 -3.23
CA LEU A 95 -5.75 21.00 -4.67
C LEU A 95 -7.14 20.41 -4.94
N ASN A 96 -7.49 19.31 -4.28
CA ASN A 96 -8.77 18.64 -4.46
C ASN A 96 -9.95 19.53 -4.01
N ILE A 97 -9.83 20.18 -2.86
CA ILE A 97 -10.85 21.13 -2.38
C ILE A 97 -11.01 22.29 -3.37
N TRP A 98 -9.90 22.87 -3.84
CA TRP A 98 -9.93 23.97 -4.82
C TRP A 98 -10.53 23.55 -6.16
N LEU A 99 -10.25 22.32 -6.63
CA LEU A 99 -10.80 21.78 -7.86
C LEU A 99 -12.31 21.47 -7.74
N LEU A 100 -12.75 20.96 -6.60
CA LEU A 100 -14.17 20.67 -6.33
C LEU A 100 -15.01 21.95 -6.15
N ASP A 101 -14.41 23.01 -5.60
CA ASP A 101 -15.07 24.31 -5.46
C ASP A 101 -15.36 24.94 -6.83
N LYS A 102 -14.42 24.83 -7.78
CA LYS A 102 -14.66 25.24 -9.18
C LYS A 102 -15.72 24.42 -9.90
N SER A 103 -15.85 23.12 -9.61
CA SER A 103 -16.86 22.28 -10.28
C SER A 103 -18.29 22.55 -9.78
N LYS A 104 -18.45 23.00 -8.52
CA LYS A 104 -19.76 23.46 -8.01
C LYS A 104 -20.20 24.80 -8.60
N LEU A 105 -19.27 25.69 -8.94
CA LEU A 105 -19.55 27.01 -9.53
C LEU A 105 -19.93 26.98 -11.02
N GLN A 106 -19.68 25.88 -11.75
CA GLN A 106 -20.07 25.74 -13.16
C GLN A 106 -21.49 25.14 -13.35
N ILE A 107 -22.17 24.78 -12.27
CA ILE A 107 -23.50 24.15 -12.28
C ILE A 107 -24.59 25.14 -11.76
N LEU A 108 -24.19 26.34 -11.35
CA LEU A 108 -25.04 27.48 -11.01
C LEU A 108 -24.94 28.56 -12.09
#